data_AF-A0A165MWM6-F1
#
_entry.id   AF-A0A165MWM6-F1
#
_cell.length_a   1.000
_cell.length_b   1.000
_cell.length_c   1.000
_cell.angle_alpha   90.00
_cell.angle_beta   90.00
_cell.angle_gamma   90.00
#
_symmetry.space_group_name_H-M   'P 1'
#
loop_
_entity.id
_entity.type
_entity.pdbx_description
1 polymer ?
#
loop_
_entity_poly.entity_id
_entity_poly.type
_entity_poly.pdbx_seq_one_letter_code
_entity_poly.pdbx_strand_id
1 'polypeptide(L)'
;MRLKTDDLAQLVENDDPVPPVWDALWDIWYPAGDDVSDHYGKETDAVSYERLLLDVYREFFDEVLPDKCVNEASLDVPDGGTFVVMDAMSVREAAMFVDMLEDRGHEPETGYSFSSVPSETKFYRDRVGYSDLKKEHKTASVKSQDPSLDGDEEIVWCRYPDALLENIQEGKTKLSSIEEMYEKTDTALQAILDQLDTNHVIIGSDHGYARLDAGHTFQISDRQKSALQETFSGRFEGIGDVNANHLVDDGLVLEADGYYMPIGRYTWPARGKYSTFQHGGLSIHECLTPRIEVFL
;
A
#
# COMPACT_ATOMS: atom_id res chain seq x y z
N MET A 1 0.91 -16.56 -12.78
CA MET A 1 0.56 -17.29 -11.54
C MET A 1 -0.62 -18.23 -11.77
N ARG A 2 -0.56 -19.48 -11.31
CA ARG A 2 -1.77 -20.31 -11.09
C ARG A 2 -1.98 -20.32 -9.59
N LEU A 3 -2.97 -19.57 -9.08
CA LEU A 3 -3.48 -19.82 -7.73
C LEU A 3 -3.79 -21.32 -7.65
N LYS A 4 -3.19 -22.00 -6.67
CA LYS A 4 -3.47 -23.41 -6.48
C LYS A 4 -4.92 -23.53 -6.02
N THR A 5 -5.57 -24.63 -6.36
CA THR A 5 -6.94 -24.90 -5.89
C THR A 5 -7.02 -24.83 -4.36
N ASP A 6 -5.92 -25.16 -3.69
CA ASP A 6 -5.78 -25.11 -2.24
C ASP A 6 -5.86 -23.67 -1.69
N ASP A 7 -5.30 -22.67 -2.40
CA ASP A 7 -5.34 -21.25 -1.98
C ASP A 7 -6.78 -20.72 -2.02
N LEU A 8 -7.54 -21.09 -3.06
CA LEU A 8 -8.96 -20.74 -3.18
C LEU A 8 -9.84 -21.47 -2.16
N ALA A 9 -9.48 -22.70 -1.79
CA ALA A 9 -10.20 -23.44 -0.75
C ALA A 9 -10.03 -22.74 0.63
N GLN A 10 -8.82 -22.28 0.94
CA GLN A 10 -8.55 -21.56 2.19
C GLN A 10 -9.35 -20.26 2.32
N LEU A 11 -9.63 -19.54 1.21
CA LEU A 11 -10.47 -18.34 1.26
C LEU A 11 -11.91 -18.60 1.72
N VAL A 12 -12.43 -19.80 1.48
CA VAL A 12 -13.81 -20.19 1.82
C VAL A 12 -13.87 -20.95 3.14
N GLU A 13 -12.79 -21.63 3.52
CA GLU A 13 -12.72 -22.47 4.72
C GLU A 13 -12.32 -21.72 6.00
N ASN A 14 -11.66 -20.56 5.88
CA ASN A 14 -11.25 -19.75 7.03
C ASN A 14 -12.34 -18.74 7.44
N ASP A 15 -12.49 -18.54 8.75
CA ASP A 15 -13.38 -17.53 9.32
C ASP A 15 -12.89 -16.09 9.04
N ASP A 16 -11.58 -15.89 8.94
CA ASP A 16 -10.95 -14.65 8.47
C ASP A 16 -10.20 -14.93 7.16
N PRO A 17 -10.62 -14.36 6.02
CA PRO A 17 -9.96 -14.58 4.73
C PRO A 17 -8.74 -13.68 4.53
N VAL A 18 -8.41 -12.75 5.44
CA VAL A 18 -7.25 -11.87 5.26
C VAL A 18 -5.92 -12.62 5.28
N PRO A 19 -5.61 -13.51 6.25
CA PRO A 19 -4.36 -14.27 6.24
C PRO A 19 -4.06 -15.00 4.92
N PRO A 20 -4.97 -15.81 4.34
CA PRO A 20 -4.70 -16.44 3.05
C PRO A 20 -4.59 -15.42 1.89
N VAL A 21 -5.29 -14.27 1.97
CA VAL A 21 -5.11 -13.21 0.97
C VAL A 21 -3.71 -12.59 1.06
N TRP A 22 -3.24 -12.33 2.27
CA TRP A 22 -1.90 -11.84 2.55
C TRP A 22 -0.84 -12.83 2.10
N ASP A 23 -0.93 -14.10 2.48
CA ASP A 23 0.06 -15.12 2.15
C ASP A 23 0.22 -15.27 0.63
N ALA A 24 -0.90 -15.34 -0.10
CA ALA A 24 -0.87 -15.41 -1.55
C ALA A 24 -0.32 -14.13 -2.21
N LEU A 25 -0.55 -12.95 -1.61
CA LEU A 25 0.03 -11.71 -2.07
C LEU A 25 1.54 -11.68 -1.78
N TRP A 26 1.95 -12.06 -0.58
CA TRP A 26 3.35 -12.12 -0.14
C TRP A 26 4.17 -13.08 -1.00
N ASP A 27 3.64 -14.28 -1.28
CA ASP A 27 4.27 -15.30 -2.14
C ASP A 27 4.52 -14.83 -3.59
N ILE A 28 3.79 -13.80 -4.05
CA ILE A 28 4.09 -13.18 -5.34
C ILE A 28 5.37 -12.38 -5.25
N TRP A 29 5.56 -11.61 -4.17
CA TRP A 29 6.62 -10.62 -4.07
C TRP A 29 7.90 -11.16 -3.44
N TYR A 30 7.80 -12.05 -2.45
CA TYR A 30 8.91 -12.67 -1.73
C TYR A 30 9.24 -14.09 -2.26
N PRO A 31 10.52 -14.48 -2.38
CA PRO A 31 11.73 -13.66 -2.15
C PRO A 31 11.85 -12.53 -3.19
N ALA A 32 12.71 -11.53 -2.96
CA ALA A 32 12.87 -10.46 -3.93
C ALA A 32 13.31 -10.99 -5.32
N GLY A 33 13.17 -10.14 -6.34
CA GLY A 33 13.68 -10.46 -7.68
C GLY A 33 15.21 -10.31 -7.71
N ASP A 34 15.85 -10.83 -8.76
CA ASP A 34 17.31 -10.73 -8.91
C ASP A 34 17.80 -9.27 -8.98
N ASP A 35 16.96 -8.38 -9.49
CA ASP A 35 17.13 -6.94 -9.48
C ASP A 35 15.78 -6.21 -9.36
N VAL A 36 15.80 -4.89 -9.20
CA VAL A 36 14.58 -4.09 -9.04
C VAL A 36 13.64 -4.22 -10.26
N SER A 37 14.18 -4.34 -11.47
CA SER A 37 13.36 -4.45 -12.68
C SER A 37 12.63 -5.80 -12.72
N ASP A 38 13.35 -6.88 -12.42
CA ASP A 38 12.78 -8.23 -12.29
C ASP A 38 11.72 -8.27 -11.18
N HIS A 39 12.02 -7.68 -10.01
CA HIS A 39 11.12 -7.63 -8.88
C HIS A 39 9.79 -6.92 -9.22
N TYR A 40 9.84 -5.71 -9.78
CA TYR A 40 8.62 -5.02 -10.22
C TYR A 40 7.98 -5.60 -11.49
N GLY A 41 8.65 -6.53 -12.17
CA GLY A 41 8.08 -7.33 -13.25
C GLY A 41 6.97 -8.28 -12.77
N LYS A 42 7.00 -8.66 -11.49
CA LYS A 42 6.00 -9.52 -10.82
C LYS A 42 4.62 -8.86 -10.68
N GLU A 43 4.51 -7.56 -10.99
CA GLU A 43 3.25 -6.80 -10.98
C GLU A 43 2.14 -7.48 -11.79
N THR A 44 2.48 -8.14 -12.92
CA THR A 44 1.49 -8.83 -13.75
C THR A 44 0.80 -9.99 -13.01
N ASP A 45 1.55 -10.71 -12.17
CA ASP A 45 1.00 -11.78 -11.34
C ASP A 45 0.11 -11.20 -10.23
N ALA A 46 0.55 -10.09 -9.62
CA ALA A 46 -0.20 -9.38 -8.58
C ALA A 46 -1.54 -8.81 -9.10
N VAL A 47 -1.55 -8.23 -10.30
CA VAL A 47 -2.76 -7.75 -11.00
C VAL A 47 -3.70 -8.91 -11.31
N SER A 48 -3.15 -10.04 -11.77
CA SER A 48 -3.93 -11.25 -12.09
C SER A 48 -4.55 -11.84 -10.83
N TYR A 49 -3.81 -11.85 -9.72
CA TYR A 49 -4.27 -12.30 -8.42
C TYR A 49 -5.41 -11.44 -7.89
N GLU A 50 -5.23 -10.13 -7.87
CA GLU A 50 -6.27 -9.20 -7.41
C GLU A 50 -7.53 -9.30 -8.27
N ARG A 51 -7.38 -9.42 -9.59
CA ARG A 51 -8.51 -9.63 -10.50
C ARG A 51 -9.24 -10.92 -10.18
N LEU A 52 -8.49 -12.01 -9.96
CA LEU A 52 -9.07 -13.31 -9.66
C LEU A 52 -9.83 -13.27 -8.33
N LEU A 53 -9.24 -12.66 -7.28
CA LEU A 53 -9.88 -12.46 -5.99
C LEU A 53 -11.21 -11.69 -6.14
N LEU A 54 -11.22 -10.61 -6.92
CA LEU A 54 -12.43 -9.84 -7.19
C LEU A 54 -13.49 -10.66 -7.94
N ASP A 55 -13.08 -11.49 -8.89
CA ASP A 55 -13.99 -12.31 -9.72
C ASP A 55 -14.58 -13.51 -8.94
N VAL A 56 -13.84 -14.09 -7.98
CA VAL A 56 -14.24 -15.32 -7.26
C VAL A 56 -14.72 -15.08 -5.84
N TYR A 57 -14.24 -14.03 -5.18
CA TYR A 57 -14.55 -13.72 -3.79
C TYR A 57 -14.69 -12.21 -3.59
N ARG A 58 -15.67 -11.64 -4.30
CA ARG A 58 -15.99 -10.22 -4.29
C ARG A 58 -16.29 -9.65 -2.89
N GLU A 59 -16.87 -10.47 -2.01
CA GLU A 59 -17.15 -10.12 -0.61
C GLU A 59 -15.91 -9.63 0.14
N PHE A 60 -14.71 -10.08 -0.26
CA PHE A 60 -13.46 -9.54 0.28
C PHE A 60 -13.35 -8.02 0.06
N PHE A 61 -13.72 -7.52 -1.13
CA PHE A 61 -13.64 -6.10 -1.45
C PHE A 61 -14.88 -5.33 -1.00
N ASP A 62 -16.05 -5.95 -1.02
CA ASP A 62 -17.31 -5.27 -0.69
C ASP A 62 -17.52 -5.15 0.83
N GLU A 63 -17.00 -6.09 1.63
CA GLU A 63 -17.26 -6.18 3.08
C GLU A 63 -15.99 -6.29 3.91
N VAL A 64 -15.14 -7.29 3.64
CA VAL A 64 -14.02 -7.63 4.56
C VAL A 64 -12.94 -6.54 4.60
N LEU A 65 -12.31 -6.25 3.48
CA LEU A 65 -11.23 -5.28 3.36
C LEU A 65 -11.63 -3.87 3.85
N PRO A 66 -12.76 -3.28 3.42
CA PRO A 66 -13.17 -1.97 3.91
C PRO A 66 -13.49 -1.97 5.41
N ASP A 67 -14.12 -3.03 5.95
CA ASP A 67 -14.36 -3.14 7.40
C ASP A 67 -13.06 -3.15 8.20
N LYS A 68 -12.08 -3.95 7.75
CA LYS A 68 -10.74 -3.99 8.34
C LYS A 68 -10.04 -2.62 8.28
N CYS A 69 -10.11 -1.91 7.16
CA CYS A 69 -9.53 -0.57 7.03
C CYS A 69 -10.22 0.50 7.89
N VAL A 70 -11.51 0.32 8.23
CA VAL A 70 -12.24 1.23 9.11
C VAL A 70 -11.97 0.91 10.58
N ASN A 71 -11.88 -0.36 10.95
CA ASN A 71 -11.90 -0.79 12.34
C ASN A 71 -10.55 -1.26 12.89
N GLU A 72 -9.61 -1.67 12.05
CA GLU A 72 -8.37 -2.36 12.44
C GLU A 72 -7.07 -1.64 11.99
N ALA A 73 -7.15 -0.48 11.34
CA ALA A 73 -5.97 0.32 11.04
C ALA A 73 -5.28 0.79 12.34
N SER A 74 -4.03 0.42 12.56
CA SER A 74 -3.29 0.69 13.80
C SER A 74 -1.83 1.10 13.57
N LEU A 75 -1.32 1.92 14.48
CA LEU A 75 0.10 2.25 14.62
C LEU A 75 0.53 1.87 16.03
N ASP A 76 0.90 0.61 16.21
CA ASP A 76 1.24 0.04 17.52
C ASP A 76 2.72 0.24 17.82
N VAL A 77 3.04 1.31 18.54
CA VAL A 77 4.42 1.62 18.96
C VAL A 77 4.94 0.50 19.89
N PRO A 78 6.06 -0.16 19.56
CA PRO A 78 6.57 -1.25 20.37
C PRO A 78 7.19 -0.74 21.69
N ASP A 79 7.01 -1.49 22.77
CA ASP A 79 7.61 -1.18 24.07
C ASP A 79 9.14 -1.17 24.00
N GLY A 80 9.76 0.00 24.19
CA GLY A 80 11.23 0.15 24.10
C GLY A 80 11.79 0.03 22.68
N GLY A 81 10.94 0.11 21.67
CA GLY A 81 11.32 0.05 20.27
C GLY A 81 10.89 1.28 19.47
N THR A 82 11.04 1.19 18.15
CA THR A 82 10.66 2.24 17.22
C THR A 82 9.69 1.70 16.17
N PHE A 83 8.59 2.43 15.92
CA PHE A 83 7.76 2.23 14.74
C PHE A 83 8.21 3.17 13.61
N VAL A 84 8.69 2.60 12.51
CA VAL A 84 9.05 3.34 11.28
C VAL A 84 7.90 3.23 10.30
N VAL A 85 7.22 4.35 10.02
CA VAL A 85 6.22 4.46 8.97
C VAL A 85 6.92 4.83 7.66
N MET A 86 6.82 3.96 6.66
CA MET A 86 7.24 4.19 5.28
C MET A 86 6.01 4.58 4.46
N ASP A 87 5.90 5.86 4.10
CA ASP A 87 4.73 6.47 3.45
C ASP A 87 4.51 5.90 2.04
N ALA A 88 3.32 5.36 1.77
CA ALA A 88 2.98 4.59 0.56
C ALA A 88 3.77 3.28 0.34
N MET A 89 4.43 2.71 1.36
CA MET A 89 5.09 1.40 1.24
C MET A 89 4.07 0.29 1.01
N SER A 90 4.29 -0.49 -0.04
CA SER A 90 3.50 -1.67 -0.36
C SER A 90 4.31 -2.95 -0.15
N VAL A 91 3.65 -4.10 -0.32
CA VAL A 91 4.30 -5.42 -0.28
C VAL A 91 5.52 -5.54 -1.23
N ARG A 92 5.59 -4.70 -2.26
CA ARG A 92 6.71 -4.64 -3.22
C ARG A 92 8.00 -4.26 -2.50
N GLU A 93 8.00 -3.08 -1.87
CA GLU A 93 9.17 -2.57 -1.18
C GLU A 93 9.51 -3.45 0.04
N ALA A 94 8.48 -3.92 0.75
CA ALA A 94 8.66 -4.76 1.93
C ALA A 94 9.42 -6.06 1.65
N ALA A 95 9.11 -6.75 0.55
CA ALA A 95 9.83 -7.98 0.18
C ALA A 95 11.32 -7.73 -0.06
N MET A 96 11.68 -6.60 -0.68
CA MET A 96 13.09 -6.25 -0.88
C MET A 96 13.77 -5.72 0.40
N PHE A 97 13.02 -5.08 1.30
CA PHE A 97 13.53 -4.70 2.63
C PHE A 97 13.83 -5.92 3.50
N VAL A 98 13.02 -6.97 3.40
CA VAL A 98 13.29 -8.25 4.08
C VAL A 98 14.62 -8.83 3.62
N ASP A 99 14.83 -8.97 2.30
CA ASP A 99 16.11 -9.46 1.76
C ASP A 99 17.29 -8.57 2.22
N MET A 100 17.13 -7.24 2.23
CA MET A 100 18.15 -6.31 2.74
C MET A 100 18.48 -6.53 4.23
N LEU A 101 17.46 -6.76 5.07
CA LEU A 101 17.63 -7.04 6.49
C LEU A 101 18.30 -8.40 6.72
N GLU A 102 17.92 -9.43 5.95
CA GLU A 102 18.53 -10.77 5.98
C GLU A 102 20.01 -10.72 5.55
N ASP A 103 20.34 -9.95 4.51
CA ASP A 103 21.71 -9.73 4.05
C ASP A 103 22.58 -9.01 5.10
N ARG A 104 21.96 -8.19 5.96
CA ARG A 104 22.59 -7.58 7.14
C ARG A 104 22.72 -8.53 8.32
N GLY A 105 22.17 -9.74 8.23
CA GLY A 105 22.24 -10.78 9.26
C GLY A 105 21.12 -10.72 10.29
N HIS A 106 20.01 -10.04 9.99
CA HIS A 106 18.82 -10.01 10.84
C HIS A 106 17.81 -11.08 10.41
N GLU A 107 16.85 -11.40 11.28
CA GLU A 107 15.77 -12.36 11.03
C GLU A 107 14.42 -11.63 11.12
N PRO A 108 13.99 -10.94 10.05
CA PRO A 108 12.74 -10.18 10.07
C PRO A 108 11.51 -11.11 10.09
N GLU A 109 10.53 -10.79 10.93
CA GLU A 109 9.19 -11.40 10.90
C GLU A 109 8.27 -10.52 10.03
N THR A 110 7.48 -11.16 9.15
CA THR A 110 6.59 -10.47 8.22
C THR A 110 5.13 -10.72 8.56
N GLY A 111 4.32 -9.68 8.38
CA GLY A 111 2.88 -9.72 8.51
C GLY A 111 2.25 -8.53 7.80
N TYR A 112 1.01 -8.25 8.15
CA TYR A 112 0.23 -7.20 7.53
C TYR A 112 -0.42 -6.28 8.57
N SER A 113 -0.81 -5.12 8.10
CA SER A 113 -1.74 -4.20 8.75
C SER A 113 -2.70 -3.67 7.68
N PHE A 114 -3.50 -2.68 8.05
CA PHE A 114 -4.46 -2.06 7.15
C PHE A 114 -4.20 -0.56 7.06
N SER A 115 -4.35 -0.03 5.85
CA SER A 115 -4.54 1.40 5.67
C SER A 115 -5.91 1.84 6.18
N SER A 116 -6.19 3.15 6.14
CA SER A 116 -7.56 3.65 6.23
C SER A 116 -8.28 3.57 4.89
N VAL A 117 -9.59 3.68 4.90
CA VAL A 117 -10.36 4.05 3.71
C VAL A 117 -10.94 5.46 3.88
N PRO A 118 -10.76 6.37 2.89
CA PRO A 118 -9.89 6.25 1.71
C PRO A 118 -8.41 6.02 2.08
N SER A 119 -7.67 5.32 1.22
CA SER A 119 -6.28 4.92 1.47
C SER A 119 -5.30 6.08 1.23
N GLU A 120 -5.38 7.09 2.08
CA GLU A 120 -4.51 8.27 2.07
C GLU A 120 -3.94 8.54 3.46
N THR A 121 -2.73 9.08 3.52
CA THR A 121 -2.04 9.47 4.76
C THR A 121 -2.91 10.26 5.74
N LYS A 122 -3.74 11.19 5.23
CA LYS A 122 -4.58 12.03 6.10
C LYS A 122 -5.61 11.18 6.86
N PHE A 123 -6.32 10.32 6.16
CA PHE A 123 -7.35 9.47 6.76
C PHE A 123 -6.73 8.47 7.73
N TYR A 124 -5.56 7.92 7.39
CA TYR A 124 -4.84 6.99 8.26
C TYR A 124 -4.40 7.68 9.55
N ARG A 125 -3.77 8.86 9.46
CA ARG A 125 -3.36 9.63 10.65
C ARG A 125 -4.52 10.00 11.55
N ASP A 126 -5.65 10.37 10.98
CA ASP A 126 -6.86 10.65 11.74
C ASP A 126 -7.37 9.38 12.43
N ARG A 127 -7.34 8.23 11.74
CA ARG A 127 -7.79 6.93 12.25
C ARG A 127 -6.97 6.41 13.42
N VAL A 128 -5.64 6.42 13.29
CA VAL A 128 -4.73 5.93 14.33
C VAL A 128 -4.51 6.94 15.46
N GLY A 129 -5.20 8.08 15.44
CA GLY A 129 -5.05 9.12 16.45
C GLY A 129 -3.63 9.71 16.48
N TYR A 130 -2.97 9.84 15.33
CA TYR A 130 -1.55 10.24 15.24
C TYR A 130 -1.24 11.56 15.96
N SER A 131 -2.22 12.47 16.03
CA SER A 131 -2.07 13.74 16.74
C SER A 131 -1.93 13.59 18.26
N ASP A 132 -2.45 12.51 18.85
CA ASP A 132 -2.26 12.16 20.25
C ASP A 132 -0.99 11.34 20.46
N LEU A 133 -0.72 10.36 19.59
CA LEU A 133 0.56 9.62 19.59
C LEU A 133 1.77 10.55 19.55
N LYS A 134 1.73 11.61 18.74
CA LYS A 134 2.80 12.60 18.66
C LYS A 134 3.05 13.39 19.94
N LYS A 135 2.07 13.45 20.85
CA LYS A 135 2.22 14.09 22.17
C LYS A 135 2.78 13.13 23.20
N GLU A 136 2.53 11.83 23.02
CA GLU A 136 2.89 10.76 23.95
C GLU A 136 4.27 10.17 23.66
N HIS A 137 4.65 10.13 22.38
CA HIS A 137 5.88 9.52 21.91
C HIS A 137 6.84 10.55 21.29
N LYS A 138 8.14 10.25 21.37
CA LYS A 138 9.14 11.02 20.63
C LYS A 138 9.04 10.69 19.13
N THR A 139 8.79 11.70 18.29
CA THR A 139 8.60 11.50 16.84
C THR A 139 9.60 12.26 15.98
N ALA A 140 10.04 11.66 14.87
CA ALA A 140 10.76 12.34 13.79
C ALA A 140 10.02 12.27 12.44
N SER A 141 10.33 13.21 11.54
CA SER A 141 9.85 13.21 10.16
C SER A 141 11.04 13.24 9.20
N VAL A 142 11.15 12.19 8.38
CA VAL A 142 12.22 11.99 7.41
C VAL A 142 11.74 12.39 6.01
N LYS A 143 12.51 13.26 5.36
CA LYS A 143 12.20 13.85 4.04
C LYS A 143 13.38 13.84 3.06
N SER A 144 14.47 13.19 3.45
CA SER A 144 15.74 13.07 2.71
C SER A 144 16.34 11.69 2.98
N GLN A 145 17.24 11.24 2.11
CA GLN A 145 17.99 9.99 2.27
C GLN A 145 19.08 10.06 3.35
N ASP A 146 19.32 11.26 3.89
CA ASP A 146 20.27 11.55 4.97
C ASP A 146 19.48 12.25 6.09
N PRO A 147 18.71 11.49 6.90
CA PRO A 147 18.01 12.05 8.06
C PRO A 147 18.99 12.40 9.18
N SER A 148 18.55 13.24 10.11
CA SER A 148 19.23 13.47 11.39
C SER A 148 18.25 13.09 12.49
N LEU A 149 18.47 11.93 13.10
CA LEU A 149 17.70 11.40 14.21
C LEU A 149 18.49 11.56 15.51
N ASP A 150 17.79 11.68 16.64
CA ASP A 150 18.41 11.66 17.96
C ASP A 150 18.75 10.23 18.40
N GLY A 151 18.05 9.24 17.85
CA GLY A 151 18.26 7.79 18.03
C GLY A 151 17.23 7.13 18.96
N ASP A 152 16.62 7.89 19.86
CA ASP A 152 15.59 7.47 20.82
C ASP A 152 14.16 7.80 20.36
N GLU A 153 13.95 8.05 19.06
CA GLU A 153 12.60 8.20 18.50
C GLU A 153 11.81 6.90 18.58
N GLU A 154 10.59 6.98 19.11
CA GLU A 154 9.65 5.86 19.17
C GLU A 154 8.80 5.79 17.90
N ILE A 155 8.63 6.91 17.18
CA ILE A 155 7.96 6.93 15.87
C ILE A 155 8.79 7.72 14.85
N VAL A 156 9.14 7.10 13.74
CA VAL A 156 9.81 7.78 12.61
C VAL A 156 8.88 7.73 11.40
N TRP A 157 8.48 8.88 10.88
CA TRP A 157 7.66 8.97 9.67
C TRP A 157 8.49 9.36 8.46
N CYS A 158 8.77 8.41 7.58
CA CYS A 158 9.52 8.58 6.34
C CYS A 158 8.58 8.80 5.16
N ARG A 159 8.77 9.87 4.39
CA ARG A 159 7.95 10.23 3.22
C ARG A 159 8.17 9.35 1.97
N TYR A 160 8.98 8.30 2.07
CA TYR A 160 9.30 7.43 0.94
C TYR A 160 8.60 6.07 1.13
N PRO A 161 8.14 5.45 0.02
CA PRO A 161 8.32 5.85 -1.37
C PRO A 161 7.39 6.96 -1.90
N ASP A 162 6.34 7.37 -1.19
CA ASP A 162 5.28 8.26 -1.72
C ASP A 162 5.79 9.50 -2.47
N ALA A 163 6.67 10.29 -1.82
CA ALA A 163 7.22 11.52 -2.38
C ALA A 163 8.05 11.31 -3.66
N LEU A 164 8.50 10.07 -3.94
CA LEU A 164 9.22 9.72 -5.15
C LEU A 164 8.26 9.22 -6.23
N LEU A 165 7.19 8.50 -5.86
CA LEU A 165 6.16 8.01 -6.78
C LEU A 165 5.48 9.16 -7.55
N GLU A 166 5.19 10.29 -6.88
CA GLU A 166 4.64 11.50 -7.53
C GLU A 166 5.53 12.02 -8.69
N ASN A 167 6.83 11.72 -8.63
CA ASN A 167 7.81 12.16 -9.61
C ASN A 167 8.02 11.16 -10.76
N ILE A 168 7.50 9.93 -10.66
CA ILE A 168 7.54 8.94 -11.74
C ILE A 168 6.42 9.24 -12.75
N GLN A 169 6.60 10.27 -13.58
CA GLN A 169 5.61 10.66 -14.60
C GLN A 169 5.70 9.79 -15.86
N GLU A 170 4.54 9.29 -16.35
CA GLU A 170 4.39 8.71 -17.69
C GLU A 170 4.05 9.82 -18.71
N GLY A 171 4.94 10.10 -19.67
CA GLY A 171 4.83 11.23 -20.62
C GLY A 171 6.18 11.72 -21.18
N LYS A 172 6.25 12.97 -21.70
CA LYS A 172 7.41 13.50 -22.46
C LYS A 172 8.71 13.74 -21.67
N THR A 173 8.72 13.60 -20.35
CA THR A 173 9.96 13.60 -19.55
C THR A 173 9.76 12.71 -18.32
N LYS A 174 10.41 11.54 -18.29
CA LYS A 174 10.50 10.68 -17.10
C LYS A 174 11.48 11.36 -16.13
N LEU A 175 10.99 11.88 -15.00
CA LEU A 175 11.82 12.59 -14.02
C LEU A 175 12.59 11.62 -13.10
N SER A 176 12.07 10.41 -12.91
CA SER A 176 12.70 9.33 -12.14
C SER A 176 12.18 7.95 -12.59
N SER A 177 12.89 6.87 -12.27
CA SER A 177 12.48 5.49 -12.54
C SER A 177 12.04 4.75 -11.28
N ILE A 178 11.42 3.57 -11.45
CA ILE A 178 11.05 2.70 -10.31
C ILE A 178 12.33 2.26 -9.58
N GLU A 179 13.38 1.97 -10.34
CA GLU A 179 14.70 1.60 -9.82
C GLU A 179 15.27 2.72 -8.94
N GLU A 180 15.31 3.96 -9.45
CA GLU A 180 15.77 5.11 -8.67
C GLU A 180 14.88 5.40 -7.45
N MET A 181 13.57 5.20 -7.57
CA MET A 181 12.63 5.35 -6.46
C MET A 181 12.94 4.34 -5.34
N TYR A 182 13.11 3.07 -5.71
CA TYR A 182 13.42 2.02 -4.74
C TYR A 182 14.77 2.26 -4.08
N GLU A 183 15.83 2.48 -4.87
CA GLU A 183 17.20 2.73 -4.35
C GLU A 183 17.22 3.87 -3.33
N LYS A 184 16.49 4.96 -3.60
CA LYS A 184 16.38 6.10 -2.68
C LYS A 184 15.55 5.79 -1.43
N THR A 185 14.51 4.96 -1.56
CA THR A 185 13.67 4.54 -0.45
C THR A 185 14.46 3.62 0.49
N ASP A 186 15.15 2.63 -0.09
CA ASP A 186 16.06 1.71 0.62
C ASP A 186 17.19 2.46 1.33
N THR A 187 17.86 3.38 0.63
CA THR A 187 18.89 4.24 1.25
C THR A 187 18.36 5.01 2.46
N ALA A 188 17.15 5.56 2.36
CA ALA A 188 16.53 6.30 3.45
C ALA A 188 16.18 5.39 4.64
N LEU A 189 15.64 4.20 4.39
CA LEU A 189 15.36 3.23 5.45
C LEU A 189 16.65 2.79 6.15
N GLN A 190 17.68 2.42 5.41
CA GLN A 190 18.98 2.04 6.01
C GLN A 190 19.56 3.17 6.86
N ALA A 191 19.51 4.41 6.37
CA ALA A 191 20.00 5.57 7.13
C ALA A 191 19.18 5.87 8.39
N ILE A 192 17.88 5.53 8.41
CA ILE A 192 17.05 5.56 9.62
C ILE A 192 17.54 4.48 10.59
N LEU A 193 17.60 3.22 10.14
CA LEU A 193 17.97 2.07 10.98
C LEU A 193 19.36 2.25 11.61
N ASP A 194 20.33 2.78 10.86
CA ASP A 194 21.70 2.99 11.33
C ASP A 194 21.82 4.09 12.40
N GLN A 195 20.80 4.94 12.58
CA GLN A 195 20.78 6.02 13.57
C GLN A 195 19.94 5.71 14.81
N LEU A 196 19.11 4.67 14.78
CA LEU A 196 18.28 4.29 15.93
C LEU A 196 19.11 3.60 17.02
N ASP A 197 18.91 4.01 18.28
CA ASP A 197 19.49 3.38 19.48
C ASP A 197 18.47 2.41 20.10
N THR A 198 17.93 1.52 19.28
CA THR A 198 17.06 0.43 19.71
C THR A 198 17.35 -0.85 18.92
N ASN A 199 17.06 -1.98 19.54
CA ASN A 199 17.16 -3.29 18.91
C ASN A 199 15.79 -3.84 18.53
N HIS A 200 14.69 -3.08 18.64
CA HIS A 200 13.35 -3.55 18.27
C HIS A 200 12.68 -2.53 17.37
N VAL A 201 12.51 -2.89 16.09
CA VAL A 201 11.96 -1.99 15.09
C VAL A 201 10.78 -2.67 14.40
N ILE A 202 9.68 -1.94 14.28
CA ILE A 202 8.55 -2.30 13.42
C ILE A 202 8.56 -1.33 12.23
N ILE A 203 8.62 -1.86 11.02
CA ILE A 203 8.52 -1.10 9.76
C ILE A 203 7.13 -1.36 9.19
N GLY A 204 6.31 -0.32 9.08
CA GLY A 204 4.94 -0.40 8.57
C GLY A 204 4.62 0.70 7.57
N SER A 205 3.38 0.74 7.11
CA SER A 205 2.92 1.76 6.17
C SER A 205 1.52 2.28 6.51
N ASP A 206 1.28 3.54 6.15
CA ASP A 206 -0.02 4.20 6.29
C ASP A 206 -1.00 3.84 5.17
N HIS A 207 -0.49 3.61 3.96
CA HIS A 207 -1.18 3.02 2.83
C HIS A 207 -0.17 2.47 1.84
N GLY A 208 -0.61 1.72 0.82
CA GLY A 208 0.22 1.47 -0.35
C GLY A 208 -0.29 2.23 -1.57
N TYR A 209 -0.05 1.67 -2.75
CA TYR A 209 -0.48 2.27 -4.02
C TYR A 209 -0.77 1.23 -5.10
N ALA A 210 -1.68 1.59 -6.00
CA ALA A 210 -1.97 0.89 -7.23
C ALA A 210 -1.10 1.43 -8.38
N ARG A 211 -0.56 0.50 -9.17
CA ARG A 211 0.13 0.81 -10.43
C ARG A 211 -0.87 0.63 -11.58
N LEU A 212 -1.11 1.71 -12.32
CA LEU A 212 -2.20 1.87 -13.29
C LEU A 212 -1.71 2.24 -14.70
N ASP A 213 -0.45 1.94 -15.04
CA ASP A 213 0.07 2.02 -16.40
C ASP A 213 -0.44 0.87 -17.28
N ALA A 214 -0.13 0.93 -18.58
CA ALA A 214 -0.60 -0.03 -19.55
C ALA A 214 -0.17 -1.47 -19.19
N GLY A 215 -1.14 -2.37 -19.06
CA GLY A 215 -0.92 -3.78 -18.69
C GLY A 215 -1.21 -4.10 -17.23
N HIS A 216 -1.34 -3.10 -16.35
CA HIS A 216 -1.61 -3.30 -14.91
C HIS A 216 -3.00 -2.85 -14.48
N THR A 217 -3.94 -2.73 -15.43
CA THR A 217 -5.29 -2.20 -15.20
C THR A 217 -6.38 -3.17 -15.62
N PHE A 218 -7.51 -3.11 -14.91
CA PHE A 218 -8.68 -3.91 -15.23
C PHE A 218 -9.41 -3.34 -16.45
N GLN A 219 -9.79 -4.25 -17.36
CA GLN A 219 -10.48 -3.85 -18.59
C GLN A 219 -11.95 -3.56 -18.30
N ILE A 220 -12.41 -2.40 -18.76
CA ILE A 220 -13.79 -1.92 -18.64
C ILE A 220 -14.23 -1.28 -19.95
N SER A 221 -15.55 -1.22 -20.16
CA SER A 221 -16.13 -0.63 -21.36
C SER A 221 -15.88 0.89 -21.43
N ASP A 222 -15.92 1.46 -22.64
CA ASP A 222 -15.77 2.91 -22.82
C ASP A 222 -16.84 3.70 -22.06
N ARG A 223 -18.07 3.16 -21.96
CA ARG A 223 -19.15 3.74 -21.14
C ARG A 223 -18.75 3.83 -19.67
N GLN A 224 -18.22 2.75 -19.10
CA GLN A 224 -17.76 2.71 -17.71
C GLN A 224 -16.57 3.64 -17.48
N LYS A 225 -15.62 3.71 -18.43
CA LYS A 225 -14.51 4.67 -18.37
C LYS A 225 -15.00 6.11 -18.34
N SER A 226 -15.96 6.47 -19.19
CA SER A 226 -16.56 7.81 -19.20
C SER A 226 -17.30 8.11 -17.90
N ALA A 227 -18.05 7.15 -17.36
CA ALA A 227 -18.76 7.33 -16.10
C ALA A 227 -17.80 7.55 -14.91
N LEU A 228 -16.71 6.77 -14.83
CA LEU A 228 -15.64 6.98 -13.85
C LEU A 228 -15.00 8.37 -14.02
N GLN A 229 -14.66 8.76 -15.26
CA GLN A 229 -14.06 10.05 -15.56
C GLN A 229 -14.96 11.25 -15.20
N GLU A 230 -16.27 11.13 -15.38
CA GLU A 230 -17.23 12.18 -15.04
C GLU A 230 -17.49 12.29 -13.54
N THR A 231 -17.32 11.19 -12.81
CA THR A 231 -17.60 11.10 -11.38
C THR A 231 -16.39 11.43 -10.52
N PHE A 232 -15.19 11.00 -10.90
CA PHE A 232 -14.01 11.02 -10.05
C PHE A 232 -12.90 11.96 -10.54
N SER A 233 -12.38 12.79 -9.63
CA SER A 233 -11.16 13.59 -9.83
C SER A 233 -9.88 12.90 -9.34
N GLY A 234 -10.00 11.99 -8.38
CA GLY A 234 -8.97 11.09 -7.85
C GLY A 234 -9.53 9.69 -7.63
N ARG A 235 -8.94 8.87 -6.75
CA ARG A 235 -9.47 7.53 -6.46
C ARG A 235 -10.49 7.49 -5.32
N PHE A 236 -11.03 8.64 -4.91
CA PHE A 236 -12.19 8.70 -4.03
C PHE A 236 -12.93 10.02 -4.22
N GLU A 237 -14.21 10.04 -3.84
CA GLU A 237 -15.02 11.25 -3.73
C GLU A 237 -15.98 11.10 -2.55
N GLY A 238 -16.34 12.21 -1.88
CA GLY A 238 -17.32 12.18 -0.79
C GLY A 238 -18.72 11.86 -1.30
N ILE A 239 -19.50 11.06 -0.55
CA ILE A 239 -20.88 10.72 -0.93
C ILE A 239 -21.80 11.95 -1.03
N GLY A 240 -21.44 13.05 -0.35
CA GLY A 240 -22.15 14.33 -0.41
C GLY A 240 -21.78 15.19 -1.62
N ASP A 241 -20.68 14.86 -2.32
CA ASP A 241 -20.10 15.68 -3.38
C ASP A 241 -20.47 15.16 -4.78
N VAL A 242 -20.63 13.85 -4.94
CA VAL A 242 -20.96 13.20 -6.22
C VAL A 242 -22.04 12.12 -6.06
N ASN A 243 -22.61 11.65 -7.17
CA ASN A 243 -23.51 10.48 -7.19
C ASN A 243 -22.92 9.35 -8.04
N ALA A 244 -22.36 8.35 -7.36
CA ALA A 244 -21.73 7.19 -7.98
C ALA A 244 -22.57 5.90 -7.92
N ASN A 245 -23.85 5.96 -7.55
CA ASN A 245 -24.70 4.76 -7.37
C ASN A 245 -24.71 3.84 -8.59
N HIS A 246 -24.72 4.43 -9.79
CA HIS A 246 -24.67 3.66 -11.03
C HIS A 246 -23.34 2.89 -11.22
N LEU A 247 -22.23 3.38 -10.67
CA LEU A 247 -20.93 2.69 -10.66
C LEU A 247 -20.86 1.63 -9.56
N VAL A 248 -21.57 1.83 -8.45
CA VAL A 248 -21.77 0.82 -7.41
C VAL A 248 -22.60 -0.34 -7.97
N ASP A 249 -23.70 -0.04 -8.66
CA ASP A 249 -24.54 -1.04 -9.34
C ASP A 249 -23.75 -1.81 -10.41
N ASP A 250 -22.86 -1.13 -11.14
CA ASP A 250 -21.95 -1.75 -12.12
C ASP A 250 -20.80 -2.53 -11.46
N GLY A 251 -20.69 -2.49 -10.13
CA GLY A 251 -19.69 -3.19 -9.35
C GLY A 251 -18.25 -2.68 -9.55
N LEU A 252 -18.08 -1.41 -9.91
CA LEU A 252 -16.78 -0.78 -10.11
C LEU A 252 -16.33 0.05 -8.91
N VAL A 253 -17.27 0.45 -8.07
CA VAL A 253 -17.10 1.38 -6.95
C VAL A 253 -17.77 0.80 -5.72
N LEU A 254 -17.19 1.03 -4.55
CA LEU A 254 -17.80 0.77 -3.26
C LEU A 254 -18.07 2.09 -2.53
N GLU A 255 -19.16 2.12 -1.77
CA GLU A 255 -19.38 3.14 -0.73
C GLU A 255 -18.91 2.60 0.62
N ALA A 256 -17.93 3.26 1.24
CA ALA A 256 -17.49 2.96 2.60
C ALA A 256 -16.97 4.22 3.30
N ASP A 257 -17.19 4.31 4.61
CA ASP A 257 -16.74 5.42 5.48
C ASP A 257 -17.12 6.83 4.99
N GLY A 258 -18.25 6.96 4.28
CA GLY A 258 -18.71 8.25 3.73
C GLY A 258 -18.07 8.65 2.40
N TYR A 259 -17.38 7.71 1.73
CA TYR A 259 -16.72 7.93 0.45
C TYR A 259 -17.11 6.87 -0.59
N TYR A 260 -17.16 7.28 -1.85
CA TYR A 260 -17.12 6.38 -2.99
C TYR A 260 -15.66 6.13 -3.37
N MET A 261 -15.29 4.87 -3.62
CA MET A 261 -13.94 4.47 -4.02
C MET A 261 -14.00 3.40 -5.12
N PRO A 262 -13.20 3.49 -6.19
CA PRO A 262 -13.08 2.44 -7.19
C PRO A 262 -12.40 1.21 -6.58
N ILE A 263 -12.96 0.04 -6.88
CA ILE A 263 -12.42 -1.24 -6.44
C ILE A 263 -11.28 -1.65 -7.37
N GLY A 264 -10.14 -2.03 -6.78
CA GLY A 264 -8.97 -2.50 -7.50
C GLY A 264 -8.46 -1.54 -8.56
N ARG A 265 -8.09 -2.06 -9.73
CA ARG A 265 -7.20 -1.37 -10.68
C ARG A 265 -7.91 -0.79 -11.89
N TYR A 266 -9.10 -0.22 -11.70
CA TYR A 266 -9.76 0.55 -12.76
C TYR A 266 -9.03 1.85 -13.00
N THR A 267 -8.86 2.20 -14.28
CA THR A 267 -8.27 3.47 -14.72
C THR A 267 -9.20 4.15 -15.72
N TRP A 268 -9.14 5.47 -15.75
CA TRP A 268 -9.86 6.31 -16.70
C TRP A 268 -8.97 7.46 -17.16
N PRO A 269 -9.22 8.03 -18.35
CA PRO A 269 -8.42 9.15 -18.83
C PRO A 269 -8.58 10.37 -17.92
N ALA A 270 -7.50 10.80 -17.28
CA ALA A 270 -7.45 12.08 -16.58
C ALA A 270 -6.94 13.20 -17.51
N ARG A 271 -7.51 14.41 -17.39
CA ARG A 271 -7.03 15.57 -18.14
C ARG A 271 -5.80 16.15 -17.44
N GLY A 272 -4.64 16.15 -18.10
CA GLY A 272 -3.44 16.83 -17.62
C GLY A 272 -2.31 15.86 -17.28
N LYS A 273 -1.40 16.29 -16.41
CA LYS A 273 -0.39 15.39 -15.82
C LYS A 273 -1.10 14.46 -14.86
N TYR A 274 -0.87 13.16 -14.99
CA TYR A 274 -1.45 12.14 -14.13
C TYR A 274 -0.37 11.13 -13.76
N SER A 275 -0.34 10.74 -12.49
CA SER A 275 0.55 9.68 -12.02
C SER A 275 -0.03 8.32 -12.37
N THR A 276 0.81 7.40 -12.83
CA THR A 276 0.43 6.00 -12.98
C THR A 276 0.47 5.25 -11.66
N PHE A 277 1.05 5.83 -10.62
CA PHE A 277 1.06 5.32 -9.26
C PHE A 277 0.08 6.14 -8.45
N GLN A 278 -0.95 5.48 -7.93
CA GLN A 278 -2.06 6.16 -7.31
C GLN A 278 -2.52 5.44 -6.06
N HIS A 279 -3.04 6.21 -5.12
CA HIS A 279 -3.66 5.73 -3.91
C HIS A 279 -5.04 6.39 -3.74
N GLY A 280 -5.76 5.98 -2.71
CA GLY A 280 -7.07 6.51 -2.31
C GLY A 280 -8.24 5.58 -2.64
N GLY A 281 -8.02 4.52 -3.41
CA GLY A 281 -9.04 3.52 -3.79
C GLY A 281 -9.01 2.27 -2.92
N LEU A 282 -9.65 1.21 -3.41
CA LEU A 282 -9.78 -0.09 -2.73
C LEU A 282 -9.08 -1.22 -3.51
N SER A 283 -7.75 -1.14 -3.65
CA SER A 283 -6.95 -2.29 -4.10
C SER A 283 -6.24 -2.96 -2.93
N ILE A 284 -5.91 -4.25 -3.09
CA ILE A 284 -5.14 -4.98 -2.05
C ILE A 284 -3.77 -4.33 -1.82
N HIS A 285 -3.14 -3.77 -2.85
CA HIS A 285 -1.86 -3.04 -2.72
C HIS A 285 -1.98 -1.66 -2.09
N GLU A 286 -3.17 -1.06 -2.08
CA GLU A 286 -3.45 0.20 -1.39
C GLU A 286 -3.80 -0.04 0.09
N CYS A 287 -4.54 -1.12 0.37
CA CYS A 287 -5.24 -1.31 1.64
C CYS A 287 -4.60 -2.32 2.59
N LEU A 288 -4.03 -3.40 2.08
CA LEU A 288 -3.33 -4.41 2.88
C LEU A 288 -1.85 -4.04 2.94
N THR A 289 -1.45 -3.34 4.00
CA THR A 289 -0.10 -2.77 4.12
C THR A 289 0.85 -3.77 4.78
N PRO A 290 2.11 -3.84 4.35
CA PRO A 290 3.07 -4.74 4.96
C PRO A 290 3.49 -4.24 6.35
N ARG A 291 3.82 -5.19 7.23
CA ARG A 291 4.42 -4.95 8.54
C ARG A 291 5.61 -5.89 8.71
N ILE A 292 6.79 -5.32 8.95
CA ILE A 292 8.03 -6.05 9.18
C ILE A 292 8.46 -5.78 10.62
N GLU A 293 8.67 -6.82 11.41
CA GLU A 293 9.28 -6.72 12.73
C GLU A 293 10.70 -7.24 12.67
N VAL A 294 11.65 -6.52 13.26
CA VAL A 294 13.04 -6.93 13.24
C VAL A 294 13.73 -6.56 14.54
N PHE A 295 14.61 -7.45 14.98
CA PHE A 295 15.56 -7.16 16.06
C PHE A 295 16.95 -6.89 15.48
N LEU A 296 17.47 -5.68 15.73
CA LEU A 296 18.75 -5.19 15.20
C LEU A 296 19.96 -5.67 16.02
#